data_AF-A0A183EGM7-F1
#
_entry.id   AF-A0A183EGM7-F1
#
_cell.length_a   1.000
_cell.length_b   1.000
_cell.length_c   1.000
_cell.angle_alpha   90.00
_cell.angle_beta   90.00
_cell.angle_gamma   90.00
#
_symmetry.space_group_name_H-M   'P 1'
#
loop_
_entity.id
_entity.type
_entity.pdbx_description
1 polymer ?
#
loop_
_entity_poly.entity_id
_entity_poly.type
_entity_poly.pdbx_seq_one_letter_code
_entity_poly.pdbx_strand_id
1 'polypeptide(L)'
;LLLLDYQPMRFKLHPRLAKVLGMATETRPKIIEALWQYIKTHRLQIFGTKRMRFMEIPQRLQNLLHQPDPLVLHHTIKHNEGSDKNTVCYDIDVEMEDPLKAQMTSFLHSHANMPDISALDQKIFDIVEQINEWKLRRDFYVRFADSPQEFIRKWLISQSSDLKTMTEVVGDNEVERRAEYFHQPQILEGIFRYIYQKVLQKRAELESTLGIKSN
;
A
#
# COMPACT_ATOMS: atom_id res chain seq x y z
N LEU A 1 -38.44 15.93 -30.33
CA LEU A 1 -37.64 14.72 -30.07
C LEU A 1 -37.06 14.85 -28.68
N LEU A 2 -37.27 13.86 -27.82
CA LEU A 2 -36.76 13.85 -26.45
C LEU A 2 -35.87 12.61 -26.29
N LEU A 3 -34.59 12.80 -26.00
CA LEU A 3 -33.69 11.71 -25.61
C LEU A 3 -33.67 11.60 -24.10
N LEU A 4 -33.93 10.40 -23.60
CA LEU A 4 -33.76 10.06 -22.19
C LEU A 4 -32.28 9.74 -21.92
N ASP A 5 -31.72 10.34 -20.87
CA ASP A 5 -30.42 9.95 -20.35
C ASP A 5 -30.61 8.75 -19.41
N TYR A 6 -30.29 7.55 -19.89
CA TYR A 6 -30.44 6.32 -19.11
C TYR A 6 -29.20 6.11 -18.24
N GLN A 7 -29.40 6.15 -16.91
CA GLN A 7 -28.36 5.81 -15.95
C GLN A 7 -28.83 4.65 -15.06
N PRO A 8 -28.28 3.43 -15.24
CA PRO A 8 -27.18 3.03 -16.13
C PRO A 8 -27.55 2.95 -17.61
N MET A 9 -26.54 3.08 -18.49
CA MET A 9 -26.72 3.12 -19.94
C MET A 9 -27.44 1.89 -20.50
N ARG A 10 -28.60 2.11 -21.13
CA ARG A 10 -29.42 1.08 -21.78
C ARG A 10 -29.16 1.03 -23.28
N PHE A 11 -29.32 -0.16 -23.85
CA PHE A 11 -29.17 -0.41 -25.27
C PHE A 11 -30.44 -1.04 -25.82
N LYS A 12 -30.84 -0.61 -27.01
CA LYS A 12 -31.90 -1.25 -27.78
C LYS A 12 -31.34 -2.45 -28.52
N LEU A 13 -31.99 -3.60 -28.35
CA LEU A 13 -31.58 -4.82 -29.04
C LEU A 13 -32.15 -4.86 -30.46
N HIS A 14 -31.41 -5.48 -31.38
CA HIS A 14 -31.93 -5.78 -32.71
C HIS A 14 -33.25 -6.59 -32.60
N PRO A 15 -34.31 -6.32 -33.40
CA PRO A 15 -35.64 -6.91 -33.21
C PRO A 15 -35.68 -8.44 -33.15
N ARG A 16 -34.79 -9.10 -33.91
CA ARG A 16 -34.65 -10.57 -33.88
C ARG A 16 -34.13 -11.07 -32.53
N LEU A 17 -33.16 -10.39 -31.94
CA LEU A 17 -32.59 -10.74 -30.65
C LEU A 17 -33.56 -10.38 -29.51
N ALA A 18 -34.26 -9.25 -29.64
CA ALA A 18 -35.27 -8.82 -28.68
C ALA A 18 -36.40 -9.85 -28.51
N LYS A 19 -36.89 -10.43 -29.62
CA LYS A 19 -37.90 -11.50 -29.58
C LYS A 19 -37.41 -12.79 -28.91
N VAL A 20 -36.13 -13.11 -29.08
CA VAL A 20 -35.52 -14.33 -28.52
C VAL A 20 -35.28 -14.17 -27.01
N LEU A 21 -34.80 -13.00 -26.57
CA LEU A 21 -34.50 -12.73 -25.17
C LEU A 21 -35.70 -12.18 -24.38
N GLY A 22 -36.81 -11.85 -25.04
CA GLY A 22 -37.99 -11.25 -24.42
C GLY A 22 -37.79 -9.83 -23.89
N MET A 23 -36.75 -9.12 -24.37
CA MET A 23 -36.41 -7.76 -23.92
C MET A 23 -36.07 -6.84 -25.09
N ALA A 24 -36.65 -5.63 -25.11
CA ALA A 24 -36.43 -4.65 -26.18
C ALA A 24 -35.29 -3.67 -25.88
N THR A 25 -35.19 -3.22 -24.63
CA THR A 25 -34.20 -2.24 -24.16
C THR A 25 -33.74 -2.60 -22.76
N GLU A 26 -32.45 -2.88 -22.58
CA GLU A 26 -31.88 -3.22 -21.28
C GLU A 26 -30.40 -2.81 -21.15
N THR A 27 -29.84 -2.94 -19.94
CA THR A 27 -28.41 -2.74 -19.71
C THR A 27 -27.56 -3.87 -20.30
N ARG A 28 -26.33 -3.57 -20.71
CA ARG A 28 -25.41 -4.57 -21.29
C ARG A 28 -25.20 -5.81 -20.42
N PRO A 29 -24.98 -5.71 -19.09
CA PRO A 29 -24.83 -6.88 -18.23
C PRO A 29 -26.08 -7.77 -18.22
N LYS A 30 -27.27 -7.18 -18.09
CA LYS A 30 -28.55 -7.92 -18.14
C LYS A 30 -28.76 -8.61 -19.48
N ILE A 31 -28.40 -7.97 -20.60
CA ILE A 31 -28.51 -8.58 -21.93
C ILE A 31 -27.59 -9.80 -22.05
N ILE A 32 -26.35 -9.70 -21.56
CA ILE A 32 -25.40 -10.82 -21.56
C ILE A 32 -25.92 -11.95 -20.67
N GLU A 33 -26.48 -11.62 -19.50
CA GLU A 33 -27.07 -12.59 -18.59
C GLU A 33 -28.27 -13.31 -19.23
N ALA A 34 -29.21 -12.57 -19.81
CA ALA A 34 -30.38 -13.13 -20.50
C ALA A 34 -29.95 -14.03 -21.67
N LEU A 35 -28.94 -13.59 -22.43
CA LEU A 35 -28.35 -14.39 -23.49
C LEU A 35 -27.73 -15.68 -22.94
N TRP A 36 -26.99 -15.60 -21.84
CA TRP A 36 -26.41 -16.76 -21.19
C TRP A 36 -27.46 -17.75 -20.69
N GLN A 37 -28.51 -17.25 -20.04
CA GLN A 37 -29.65 -18.05 -19.59
C GLN A 37 -30.32 -18.76 -20.77
N TYR A 38 -30.55 -18.05 -21.88
CA TYR A 38 -31.11 -18.64 -23.10
C TYR A 38 -30.22 -19.76 -23.67
N ILE A 39 -28.90 -19.56 -23.75
CA ILE A 39 -27.93 -20.58 -24.20
C ILE A 39 -28.04 -21.83 -23.31
N LYS A 40 -28.11 -21.63 -22.00
CA LYS A 40 -28.16 -22.72 -21.01
C LYS A 40 -29.46 -23.53 -21.12
N THR A 41 -30.60 -22.87 -21.31
CA THR A 41 -31.92 -23.50 -21.36
C THR A 41 -32.15 -24.27 -22.67
N HIS A 42 -31.76 -23.70 -23.81
CA HIS A 42 -32.08 -24.26 -25.13
C HIS A 42 -30.99 -25.15 -25.73
N ARG A 43 -29.86 -25.35 -25.02
CA ARG A 43 -28.72 -26.19 -25.43
C ARG A 43 -28.49 -26.21 -26.95
N LEU A 44 -28.30 -25.05 -27.62
CA LEU A 44 -27.52 -24.85 -28.87
C LEU A 44 -27.81 -23.53 -29.64
N GLN A 45 -26.74 -23.03 -30.28
CA GLN A 45 -26.66 -22.18 -31.49
C GLN A 45 -27.46 -20.88 -31.57
N ILE A 46 -26.96 -19.83 -30.90
CA ILE A 46 -27.35 -18.45 -31.17
C ILE A 46 -26.37 -17.85 -32.19
N PHE A 47 -26.85 -16.92 -33.03
CA PHE A 47 -26.10 -16.18 -34.07
C PHE A 47 -25.82 -16.90 -35.38
N GLY A 48 -26.55 -17.97 -35.72
CA GLY A 48 -26.42 -18.65 -37.02
C GLY A 48 -25.08 -19.36 -37.24
N THR A 49 -24.30 -19.55 -36.18
CA THR A 49 -23.00 -20.24 -36.21
C THR A 49 -23.08 -21.59 -35.53
N LYS A 50 -22.52 -22.63 -36.17
CA LYS A 50 -22.55 -24.03 -35.66
C LYS A 50 -21.79 -24.20 -34.32
N ARG A 51 -20.77 -23.36 -34.09
CA ARG A 51 -19.93 -23.31 -32.88
C ARG A 51 -19.38 -21.89 -32.72
N MET A 52 -19.41 -21.34 -31.51
CA MET A 52 -18.88 -20.00 -31.17
C MET A 52 -18.09 -20.10 -29.86
N ARG A 53 -17.02 -19.31 -29.72
CA ARG A 53 -16.29 -19.18 -28.44
C ARG A 53 -16.95 -18.11 -27.58
N PHE A 54 -17.02 -18.33 -26.27
CA PHE A 54 -17.63 -17.38 -25.33
C PHE A 54 -17.02 -15.97 -25.42
N MET A 55 -15.71 -15.87 -25.65
CA MET A 55 -14.99 -14.59 -25.80
C MET A 55 -15.44 -13.77 -27.02
N GLU A 56 -16.09 -14.37 -28.01
CA GLU A 56 -16.58 -13.69 -29.22
C GLU A 56 -17.95 -13.06 -29.00
N ILE A 57 -18.67 -13.45 -27.93
CA ILE A 57 -20.03 -12.98 -27.65
C ILE A 57 -20.09 -11.47 -27.43
N PRO A 58 -19.25 -10.82 -26.61
CA PRO A 58 -19.34 -9.37 -26.40
C PRO A 58 -19.15 -8.56 -27.71
N GLN A 59 -18.22 -8.98 -28.57
CA GLN A 59 -17.94 -8.32 -29.85
C GLN A 59 -19.09 -8.49 -30.84
N ARG A 60 -19.65 -9.70 -30.94
CA ARG A 60 -20.81 -9.96 -31.82
C ARG A 60 -22.08 -9.28 -31.32
N LEU A 61 -22.26 -9.23 -30.00
CA LEU A 61 -23.38 -8.56 -29.36
C LEU A 61 -23.34 -7.05 -29.61
N GLN A 62 -22.16 -6.43 -29.58
CA GLN A 62 -22.00 -4.99 -29.86
C GLN A 62 -22.66 -4.56 -31.17
N ASN A 63 -22.57 -5.36 -32.23
CA ASN A 63 -23.16 -5.05 -33.54
C ASN A 63 -24.69 -5.14 -33.56
N LEU A 64 -25.28 -5.76 -32.54
CA LEU A 64 -26.73 -5.96 -32.39
C LEU A 64 -27.33 -5.04 -31.31
N LEU A 65 -26.51 -4.18 -30.71
CA LEU A 65 -26.90 -3.18 -29.72
C LEU A 65 -26.89 -1.81 -30.39
N HIS A 66 -28.02 -1.12 -30.32
CA HIS A 66 -28.19 0.24 -30.80
C HIS A 66 -28.51 1.18 -29.64
N GLN A 67 -28.33 2.48 -29.86
CA GLN A 67 -28.82 3.46 -28.90
C GLN A 67 -30.35 3.37 -28.83
N PRO A 68 -30.96 3.58 -27.64
CA PRO A 68 -32.40 3.66 -27.50
C PRO A 68 -33.00 4.72 -28.43
N ASP A 69 -34.19 4.44 -28.99
CA ASP A 69 -34.86 5.39 -29.87
C ASP A 69 -35.28 6.64 -29.07
N PRO A 70 -35.20 7.84 -29.66
CA PRO A 70 -35.72 9.05 -29.04
C PRO A 70 -37.25 9.01 -28.97
N LEU A 71 -37.84 9.60 -27.91
CA LEU A 71 -39.28 9.80 -27.84
C LEU A 71 -39.70 10.87 -28.85
N VAL A 72 -40.62 10.51 -29.74
CA VAL A 72 -41.23 11.40 -30.73
C VAL A 72 -42.61 11.83 -30.22
N LEU A 73 -42.74 13.09 -29.82
CA LEU A 73 -44.02 13.68 -29.42
C LEU A 73 -44.62 14.43 -30.60
N HIS A 74 -45.76 13.97 -31.11
CA HIS A 74 -46.50 14.64 -32.18
C HIS A 74 -47.56 15.56 -31.57
N HIS A 75 -47.34 16.88 -31.66
CA HIS A 75 -48.32 17.88 -31.24
C HIS A 75 -48.88 18.61 -32.47
N THR A 76 -50.18 18.50 -32.71
CA THR A 76 -50.88 19.25 -33.77
C THR A 76 -51.35 20.58 -33.21
N ILE A 77 -50.78 21.68 -33.70
CA ILE A 77 -51.17 23.03 -33.30
C ILE A 77 -52.58 23.30 -33.82
N LYS A 78 -53.55 23.45 -32.91
CA LYS A 78 -54.91 23.89 -33.23
C LYS A 78 -55.05 25.36 -32.80
N HIS A 79 -55.40 26.25 -33.74
CA HIS A 79 -55.74 27.63 -33.44
C HIS A 79 -57.17 27.68 -32.89
N ASN A 80 -57.32 27.88 -31.58
CA ASN A 80 -58.61 28.05 -30.92
C ASN A 80 -58.72 29.50 -30.44
N GLU A 81 -59.82 30.18 -30.74
CA GLU A 81 -60.04 31.60 -30.38
C GLU A 81 -60.37 31.80 -28.88
N GLY A 82 -60.51 30.70 -28.12
CA GLY A 82 -60.65 30.70 -26.67
C GLY A 82 -59.32 30.42 -25.96
N SER A 83 -59.11 31.06 -24.81
CA SER A 83 -57.94 30.95 -23.91
C SER A 83 -57.75 29.57 -23.24
N ASP A 84 -58.21 28.48 -23.87
CA ASP A 84 -58.01 27.14 -23.35
C ASP A 84 -56.65 26.63 -23.85
N LYS A 85 -55.66 26.70 -22.96
CA LYS A 85 -54.36 26.07 -23.16
C LYS A 85 -54.57 24.56 -23.25
N ASN A 86 -54.57 24.02 -24.47
CA ASN A 86 -54.59 22.58 -24.72
C ASN A 86 -53.23 21.96 -24.31
N THR A 87 -53.02 21.73 -23.01
CA THR A 87 -51.83 21.05 -22.49
C THR A 87 -52.00 19.54 -22.66
N VAL A 88 -51.13 18.94 -23.47
CA VAL A 88 -51.01 17.47 -23.57
C VAL A 88 -49.95 17.04 -22.57
N CYS A 89 -50.36 16.23 -21.59
CA CYS A 89 -49.45 15.67 -20.59
C CYS A 89 -48.97 14.29 -21.06
N TYR A 90 -47.67 14.02 -20.89
CA TYR A 90 -47.06 12.72 -21.17
C TYR A 90 -46.40 12.22 -19.89
N ASP A 91 -46.80 11.04 -19.43
CA ASP A 91 -46.13 10.34 -18.32
C ASP A 91 -44.96 9.54 -18.89
N ILE A 92 -43.76 9.75 -18.33
CA ILE A 92 -42.53 9.10 -18.76
C ILE A 92 -41.86 8.50 -17.52
N ASP A 93 -41.76 7.18 -17.49
CA ASP A 93 -41.05 6.47 -16.43
C ASP A 93 -39.53 6.62 -16.60
N VAL A 94 -38.87 7.17 -15.59
CA VAL A 94 -37.42 7.37 -15.56
C VAL A 94 -36.84 6.57 -14.39
N GLU A 95 -35.92 5.65 -14.69
CA GLU A 95 -35.15 4.96 -13.66
C GLU A 95 -34.16 5.96 -13.01
N MET A 96 -34.23 6.11 -11.69
CA MET A 96 -33.31 6.94 -10.92
C MET A 96 -32.24 6.10 -10.23
N GLU A 97 -31.08 6.70 -9.96
CA GLU A 97 -30.05 6.06 -9.14
C GLU A 97 -30.55 5.84 -7.71
N ASP A 98 -30.21 4.68 -7.13
CA ASP A 98 -30.60 4.33 -5.77
C ASP A 98 -29.98 5.30 -4.76
N PRO A 99 -30.77 6.07 -3.98
CA PRO A 99 -30.25 7.00 -2.98
C PRO A 99 -29.39 6.32 -1.91
N LEU A 100 -29.58 5.01 -1.66
CA LEU A 100 -28.76 4.24 -0.74
C LEU A 100 -27.29 4.17 -1.19
N LYS A 101 -27.04 4.12 -2.50
CA LYS A 101 -25.67 4.04 -3.05
C LYS A 101 -24.86 5.29 -2.74
N ALA A 102 -25.49 6.47 -2.78
CA ALA A 102 -24.87 7.72 -2.38
C ALA A 102 -24.57 7.73 -0.87
N GLN A 103 -25.49 7.24 -0.04
CA GLN A 103 -25.30 7.14 1.40
C GLN A 103 -24.17 6.15 1.77
N MET A 104 -24.11 4.98 1.13
CA MET A 104 -23.04 4.00 1.32
C MET A 104 -21.69 4.58 0.91
N THR A 105 -21.64 5.32 -0.20
CA THR A 105 -20.43 5.99 -0.66
C THR A 105 -19.97 7.02 0.38
N SER A 106 -20.88 7.85 0.89
CA SER A 106 -20.57 8.82 1.95
C SER A 106 -20.06 8.14 3.23
N PHE A 107 -20.66 7.02 3.62
CA PHE A 107 -20.22 6.24 4.78
C PHE A 107 -18.79 5.67 4.59
N LEU A 108 -18.51 5.06 3.44
CA LEU A 108 -17.18 4.51 3.14
C LEU A 108 -16.09 5.59 3.06
N HIS A 109 -16.44 6.79 2.61
CA HIS A 109 -15.50 7.92 2.55
C HIS A 109 -15.44 8.71 3.86
N SER A 110 -16.26 8.37 4.86
CA SER A 110 -16.25 9.07 6.15
C SER A 110 -14.97 8.72 6.92
N HIS A 111 -13.98 9.60 6.84
CA HIS A 111 -12.74 9.55 7.62
C HIS A 111 -12.83 10.42 8.88
N ALA A 112 -14.06 10.77 9.32
CA ALA A 112 -14.29 11.77 10.36
C ALA A 112 -13.49 11.51 11.65
N ASN A 113 -13.29 10.24 12.00
CA ASN A 113 -12.62 9.84 13.24
C ASN A 113 -11.14 9.46 13.06
N MET A 114 -10.65 9.35 11.83
CA MET A 114 -9.24 8.97 11.57
C MET A 114 -8.20 9.93 12.18
N PRO A 115 -8.37 11.27 12.13
CA PRO A 115 -7.38 12.17 12.75
C PRO A 115 -7.36 12.04 14.28
N ASP A 116 -8.51 11.84 14.92
CA ASP A 116 -8.60 11.66 16.37
C ASP A 116 -7.98 10.34 16.82
N ILE A 117 -8.19 9.25 16.07
CA ILE A 117 -7.55 7.95 16.32
C ILE A 117 -6.03 8.10 16.23
N SER A 118 -5.52 8.74 15.18
CA SER A 118 -4.08 8.96 15.03
C SER A 118 -3.49 9.82 16.16
N ALA A 119 -4.22 10.82 16.64
CA ALA A 119 -3.78 11.64 17.77
C ALA A 119 -3.77 10.86 19.09
N LEU A 120 -4.73 9.95 19.30
CA LEU A 120 -4.75 9.04 20.44
C LEU A 120 -3.60 8.03 20.38
N ASP A 121 -3.30 7.48 19.20
CA ASP A 121 -2.16 6.57 19.01
C ASP A 121 -0.82 7.24 19.34
N GLN A 122 -0.62 8.49 18.92
CA GLN A 122 0.58 9.25 19.28
C GLN A 122 0.66 9.47 20.79
N LYS A 123 -0.45 9.82 21.46
CA LYS A 123 -0.46 9.97 22.92
C LYS A 123 -0.13 8.66 23.64
N ILE A 124 -0.63 7.53 23.15
CA ILE A 124 -0.31 6.21 23.69
C ILE A 124 1.19 5.96 23.57
N PHE A 125 1.78 6.24 22.41
CA PHE A 125 3.21 6.10 22.18
C PHE A 125 4.03 6.95 23.18
N ASP A 126 3.71 8.24 23.29
CA ASP A 126 4.43 9.17 24.17
C ASP A 126 4.34 8.74 25.66
N ILE A 127 3.20 8.22 26.08
CA ILE A 127 3.01 7.72 27.45
C ILE A 127 3.82 6.44 27.69
N VAL A 128 3.85 5.53 26.73
CA VAL A 128 4.65 4.29 26.82
C VAL A 128 6.14 4.62 26.91
N GLU A 129 6.62 5.56 26.12
CA GLU A 129 8.02 6.02 26.18
C GLU A 129 8.35 6.59 27.57
N GLN A 130 7.50 7.47 28.11
CA GLN A 130 7.66 8.00 29.46
C GLN A 130 7.68 6.88 30.51
N ILE A 131 6.76 5.91 30.44
CA ILE A 131 6.73 4.78 31.39
C ILE A 131 8.05 4.00 31.35
N ASN A 132 8.62 3.76 30.16
CA ASN A 132 9.89 3.08 30.02
C ASN A 132 11.04 3.88 30.64
N GLU A 133 11.07 5.19 30.46
CA GLU A 133 12.05 6.08 31.09
C GLU A 133 11.94 6.05 32.62
N TRP A 134 10.72 6.15 33.16
CA TRP A 134 10.46 6.06 34.60
C TRP A 134 10.86 4.70 35.17
N LYS A 135 10.57 3.62 34.44
CA LYS A 135 10.99 2.27 34.80
C LYS A 135 12.51 2.15 34.85
N LEU A 136 13.22 2.67 33.84
CA LEU A 136 14.68 2.64 33.79
C LEU A 136 15.28 3.40 34.98
N ARG A 137 14.79 4.61 35.26
CA ARG A 137 15.22 5.41 36.43
C ARG A 137 14.96 4.68 37.73
N ARG A 138 13.75 4.13 37.92
CA ARG A 138 13.40 3.36 39.11
C ARG A 138 14.35 2.18 39.29
N ASP A 139 14.53 1.37 38.25
CA ASP A 139 15.36 0.16 38.29
C ASP A 139 16.83 0.53 38.58
N PHE A 140 17.31 1.68 38.09
CA PHE A 140 18.63 2.23 38.43
C PHE A 140 18.75 2.53 39.93
N TYR A 141 17.83 3.31 40.50
CA TYR A 141 17.88 3.70 41.91
C TYR A 141 17.65 2.52 42.87
N VAL A 142 16.79 1.57 42.50
CA VAL A 142 16.59 0.34 43.29
C VAL A 142 17.88 -0.47 43.36
N ARG A 143 18.56 -0.69 42.22
CA ARG A 143 19.84 -1.41 42.21
C ARG A 143 20.93 -0.70 43.03
N PHE A 144 20.94 0.63 43.02
CA PHE A 144 21.86 1.40 43.86
C PHE A 144 21.54 1.25 45.35
N ALA A 145 20.26 1.27 45.73
CA ALA A 145 19.84 1.13 47.12
C ALA A 145 20.11 -0.28 47.68
N ASP A 146 19.93 -1.33 46.87
CA ASP A 146 20.13 -2.72 47.30
C ASP A 146 21.61 -3.05 47.55
N SER A 147 22.53 -2.61 46.67
CA SER A 147 23.97 -2.88 46.80
C SER A 147 24.85 -1.75 46.24
N PRO A 148 25.02 -0.64 46.99
CA PRO A 148 25.65 0.58 46.46
C PRO A 148 27.09 0.38 46.02
N GLN A 149 27.88 -0.41 46.77
CA GLN A 149 29.30 -0.65 46.45
C GLN A 149 29.48 -1.43 45.14
N GLU A 150 28.73 -2.53 44.97
CA GLU A 150 28.79 -3.32 43.74
C GLU A 150 28.23 -2.55 42.55
N PHE A 151 27.14 -1.82 42.77
CA PHE A 151 26.51 -0.99 41.76
C PHE A 151 27.48 0.06 41.23
N ILE A 152 28.11 0.86 42.11
CA ILE A 152 29.07 1.91 41.72
C ILE A 152 30.23 1.28 40.94
N ARG A 153 30.76 0.14 41.40
CA ARG A 153 31.85 -0.55 40.69
C ARG A 153 31.43 -0.95 39.27
N LYS A 154 30.27 -1.60 39.11
CA LYS A 154 29.75 -2.02 37.80
C LYS A 154 29.43 -0.80 36.92
N TRP A 155 28.88 0.26 37.51
CA TRP A 155 28.56 1.51 36.84
C TRP A 155 29.81 2.20 36.29
N LEU A 156 30.87 2.31 37.09
CA LEU A 156 32.15 2.88 36.65
C LEU A 156 32.77 2.07 35.50
N ILE A 157 32.71 0.74 35.56
CA ILE A 157 33.18 -0.13 34.48
C ILE A 157 32.35 0.10 33.20
N SER A 158 31.02 0.13 33.32
CA SER A 158 30.12 0.39 32.20
C SER A 158 30.44 1.73 31.55
N GLN A 159 30.51 2.81 32.33
CA GLN A 159 30.75 4.15 31.82
C GLN A 159 32.16 4.32 31.24
N SER A 160 33.16 3.66 31.83
CA SER A 160 34.50 3.63 31.23
C SER A 160 34.49 2.89 29.88
N SER A 161 33.74 1.80 29.75
CA SER A 161 33.61 1.06 28.50
C SER A 161 32.86 1.88 27.45
N ASP A 162 31.72 2.48 27.81
CA ASP A 162 30.92 3.33 26.92
C ASP A 162 31.75 4.50 26.40
N LEU A 163 32.53 5.15 27.27
CA LEU A 163 33.43 6.24 26.89
C LEU A 163 34.52 5.77 25.93
N LYS A 164 35.15 4.62 26.18
CA LYS A 164 36.16 4.04 25.27
C LYS A 164 35.55 3.76 23.89
N THR A 165 34.32 3.24 23.85
CA THR A 165 33.60 2.99 22.59
C THR A 165 33.30 4.29 21.84
N MET A 166 32.85 5.34 22.54
CA MET A 166 32.56 6.64 21.92
C MET A 166 33.81 7.38 21.44
N THR A 167 34.96 7.17 22.10
CA THR A 167 36.21 7.87 21.81
C THR A 167 37.16 7.09 20.90
N GLU A 168 36.78 5.87 20.49
CA GLU A 168 37.61 4.91 19.76
C GLU A 168 38.97 4.66 20.44
N VAL A 169 39.08 4.91 21.74
CA VAL A 169 40.29 4.63 22.51
C VAL A 169 40.41 3.13 22.67
N VAL A 170 41.38 2.57 21.97
CA VAL A 170 41.71 1.14 22.02
C VAL A 170 42.70 0.88 23.14
N GLY A 171 42.46 -0.20 23.89
CA GLY A 171 43.35 -0.68 24.93
C GLY A 171 42.97 -0.18 26.33
N ASP A 172 43.62 -0.77 27.33
CA ASP A 172 43.52 -0.33 28.71
C ASP A 172 44.91 0.03 29.21
N ASN A 173 45.22 1.33 29.17
CA ASN A 173 46.50 1.88 29.59
C ASN A 173 46.91 1.41 30.99
N GLU A 174 45.96 1.18 31.90
CA GLU A 174 46.27 0.75 33.26
C GLU A 174 46.60 -0.74 33.34
N VAL A 175 46.00 -1.56 32.48
CA VAL A 175 46.35 -2.98 32.38
C VAL A 175 47.72 -3.14 31.71
N GLU A 176 48.00 -2.37 30.66
CA GLU A 176 49.28 -2.40 29.92
C GLU A 176 50.48 -1.95 30.78
N ARG A 177 50.24 -1.21 31.88
CA ARG A 177 51.29 -0.86 32.85
C ARG A 177 51.74 -2.02 33.72
N ARG A 178 50.93 -3.07 33.87
CA ARG A 178 51.21 -4.19 34.77
C ARG A 178 52.01 -5.27 34.06
N ALA A 179 53.06 -5.78 34.71
CA ALA A 179 53.91 -6.83 34.15
C ALA A 179 53.13 -8.09 33.73
N GLU A 180 52.07 -8.43 34.48
CA GLU A 180 51.17 -9.56 34.21
C GLU A 180 50.54 -9.52 32.80
N TYR A 181 50.30 -8.33 32.26
CA TYR A 181 49.78 -8.17 30.90
C TYR A 181 50.70 -8.80 29.85
N PHE A 182 52.02 -8.72 30.07
CA PHE A 182 53.02 -9.24 29.14
C PHE A 182 53.24 -10.75 29.26
N HIS A 183 52.59 -11.43 30.22
CA HIS A 183 52.65 -12.88 30.36
C HIS A 183 51.57 -13.61 29.52
N GLN A 184 50.82 -12.87 28.70
CA GLN A 184 49.80 -13.44 27.84
C GLN A 184 50.39 -14.21 26.65
N PRO A 185 49.76 -15.32 26.21
CA PRO A 185 50.30 -16.16 25.13
C PRO A 185 50.42 -15.43 23.78
N GLN A 186 49.60 -14.41 23.55
CA GLN A 186 49.64 -13.59 22.33
C GLN A 186 50.86 -12.67 22.25
N ILE A 187 51.50 -12.37 23.39
CA ILE A 187 52.65 -11.46 23.46
C ILE A 187 53.86 -12.05 22.76
N LEU A 188 54.06 -13.37 22.84
CA LEU A 188 55.15 -14.06 22.15
C LEU A 188 55.05 -13.88 20.63
N GLU A 189 53.85 -14.07 20.07
CA GLU A 189 53.60 -13.83 18.65
C GLU A 189 53.78 -12.35 18.28
N GLY A 190 53.31 -11.44 19.15
CA GLY A 190 53.54 -10.00 19.02
C GLY A 190 55.02 -9.62 18.95
N ILE A 191 55.87 -10.22 19.80
CA ILE A 191 57.32 -10.03 19.79
C ILE A 191 57.92 -10.48 18.46
N PHE A 192 57.56 -11.66 17.95
CA PHE A 192 58.08 -12.15 16.67
C PHE A 192 57.69 -11.23 15.50
N ARG A 193 56.43 -10.79 15.44
CA ARG A 193 55.95 -9.85 14.42
C ARG A 193 56.71 -8.52 14.50
N TYR A 194 56.88 -7.99 15.72
CA TYR A 194 57.62 -6.75 15.95
C TYR A 194 59.09 -6.85 15.52
N ILE A 195 59.79 -7.91 15.93
CA ILE A 195 61.20 -8.13 15.58
C ILE A 195 61.35 -8.25 14.06
N TYR A 196 60.50 -9.04 13.40
CA TYR A 196 60.52 -9.20 11.95
C TYR A 196 60.35 -7.87 11.22
N GLN A 197 59.36 -7.07 11.63
CA GLN A 197 59.13 -5.74 11.08
C GLN A 197 60.33 -4.81 11.32
N LYS A 198 60.95 -4.87 12.50
CA LYS A 198 62.12 -4.04 12.84
C LYS A 198 63.35 -4.41 12.01
N VAL A 199 63.55 -5.71 11.75
CA VAL A 199 64.62 -6.20 10.86
C VAL A 199 64.41 -5.71 9.43
N LEU A 200 63.19 -5.80 8.90
CA LEU A 200 62.85 -5.28 7.57
C LEU A 200 63.06 -3.76 7.48
N GLN A 201 62.64 -3.01 8.50
CA GLN A 201 62.86 -1.56 8.56
C GLN A 201 64.36 -1.24 8.52
N LYS A 202 65.17 -1.91 9.35
CA LYS A 202 66.63 -1.71 9.38
C LYS A 202 67.30 -2.10 8.07
N ARG A 203 66.83 -3.18 7.43
CA ARG A 203 67.29 -3.57 6.10
C ARG A 203 66.98 -2.50 5.06
N ALA A 204 65.75 -1.97 5.03
CA ALA A 204 65.37 -0.91 4.11
C ALA A 204 66.17 0.39 4.34
N GLU A 205 66.42 0.76 5.60
CA GLU A 205 67.30 1.89 5.95
C GLU A 205 68.72 1.68 5.41
N LEU A 206 69.29 0.48 5.56
CA LEU A 206 70.63 0.14 5.07
C LEU A 206 70.70 0.11 3.53
N GLU A 207 69.72 -0.52 2.86
CA GLU A 207 69.63 -0.56 1.40
C GLU A 207 69.52 0.87 0.82
N SER A 208 68.72 1.74 1.47
CA SER A 208 68.63 3.16 1.12
C SER A 208 69.92 3.92 1.36
N THR A 209 70.64 3.65 2.45
CA THR A 209 71.88 4.36 2.81
C THR A 209 73.06 3.93 1.93
N LEU A 210 73.07 2.66 1.51
CA LEU A 210 74.12 2.07 0.66
C LEU A 210 73.85 2.26 -0.84
N GLY A 211 72.72 2.88 -1.22
CA GLY A 211 72.35 3.15 -2.62
C GLY A 211 72.06 1.89 -3.45
N ILE A 212 71.82 0.75 -2.78
CA ILE A 212 71.51 -0.52 -3.45
C ILE A 212 70.01 -0.50 -3.75
N LYS A 213 69.63 -0.19 -4.99
CA LYS A 213 68.26 -0.43 -5.46
C LYS A 213 68.05 -1.93 -5.58
N SER A 214 67.03 -2.44 -4.90
CA SER A 214 66.54 -3.80 -5.03
C SER A 214 66.10 -4.01 -6.50
N ASN A 215 66.69 -4.99 -7.20
CA ASN A 215 66.14 -5.51 -8.46
C ASN A 215 64.83 -6.26 -8.20
#